data_AF-A0A392QJU0-F1
#
_entry.id   AF-A0A392QJU0-F1
#
_cell.length_a   1.000
_cell.length_b   1.000
_cell.length_c   1.000
_cell.angle_alpha   90.00
_cell.angle_beta   90.00
_cell.angle_gamma   90.00
#
_symmetry.space_group_name_H-M   'P 1'
#
loop_
_entity.id
_entity.type
_entity.pdbx_description
1 polymer ?
#
loop_
_entity_poly.entity_id
_entity_poly.type
_entity_poly.pdbx_seq_one_letter_code
_entity_poly.pdbx_strand_id
1 'polypeptide(L)'
;EFVYSVLLKLDSIKSFRLKVGYDNSDLENIGFPSVAKWVDHVVQRGVENLCLTLIASIDMKLPIRILSCRTLVTLNLFGFVVKGFSSVRLPSLKVLRFDTCTLQNNRDLVLFLDGCPILEDLDLHTLEFVSEDSLTYQECKSLSLSKLTKARMPWVSCHFPLEALYNVEELHLQINKV
;
A
#
# COMPACT_ATOMS: atom_id res chain seq x y z
N GLU A 1 16.36 16.38 -10.94
CA GLU A 1 16.11 17.78 -11.36
C GLU A 1 14.91 17.93 -12.30
N PHE A 2 14.89 17.33 -13.51
CA PHE A 2 13.81 17.55 -14.50
C PHE A 2 12.38 17.18 -14.04
N VAL A 3 12.17 15.99 -13.46
CA VAL A 3 10.81 15.58 -13.02
C VAL A 3 10.29 16.49 -11.91
N TYR A 4 11.15 16.89 -10.98
CA TYR A 4 10.74 17.73 -9.86
C TYR A 4 10.33 19.13 -10.32
N SER A 5 11.04 19.71 -11.31
CA SER A 5 10.69 21.03 -11.84
C SER A 5 9.36 21.04 -12.59
N VAL A 6 8.97 19.93 -13.22
CA VAL A 6 7.63 19.75 -13.80
C VAL A 6 6.58 19.69 -12.69
N LEU A 7 6.81 18.89 -11.65
CA LEU A 7 5.87 18.77 -10.52
C LEU A 7 5.61 20.11 -9.82
N LEU A 8 6.64 20.95 -9.68
CA LEU A 8 6.51 22.28 -9.07
C LEU A 8 5.60 23.24 -9.86
N LYS A 9 5.42 23.02 -11.17
CA LYS A 9 4.59 23.85 -12.06
C LYS A 9 3.13 23.41 -12.13
N LEU A 10 2.79 22.26 -11.55
CA LEU A 10 1.43 21.73 -11.59
C LEU A 10 0.65 22.21 -10.36
N ASP A 11 -0.42 22.97 -10.61
CA ASP A 11 -1.24 23.57 -9.53
C ASP A 11 -2.05 22.52 -8.74
N SER A 12 -2.53 21.48 -9.42
CA SER A 12 -3.24 20.35 -8.81
C SER A 12 -2.96 19.05 -9.55
N ILE A 13 -2.49 18.03 -8.82
CA ILE A 13 -2.23 16.69 -9.35
C ILE A 13 -3.23 15.75 -8.69
N LYS A 14 -4.33 15.46 -9.39
CA LYS A 14 -5.36 14.52 -8.91
C LYS A 14 -4.96 13.06 -9.07
N SER A 15 -4.21 12.75 -10.13
CA SER A 15 -3.66 11.42 -10.37
C SER A 15 -2.18 11.51 -10.65
N PHE A 16 -1.40 10.70 -9.94
CA PHE A 16 0.03 10.56 -10.13
C PHE A 16 0.38 9.09 -10.34
N ARG A 17 0.94 8.78 -11.50
CA ARG A 17 1.45 7.45 -11.83
C ARG A 17 2.93 7.54 -12.14
N LEU A 18 3.73 6.77 -11.41
CA LEU A 18 5.17 6.74 -11.57
C LEU A 18 5.64 5.29 -11.68
N LYS A 19 6.34 4.98 -12.77
CA LYS A 19 7.06 3.73 -12.93
C LYS A 19 8.55 4.04 -12.94
N VAL A 20 9.30 3.44 -12.04
CA VAL A 20 10.75 3.58 -11.93
C VAL A 20 11.36 2.19 -12.01
N GLY A 21 12.32 2.03 -12.91
CA GLY A 21 13.18 0.86 -12.99
C GLY A 21 14.62 1.31 -12.88
N TYR A 22 15.44 0.49 -12.22
CA TYR A 22 16.87 0.71 -12.15
C TYR A 22 17.60 -0.51 -12.69
N ASP A 23 18.68 -0.26 -13.44
CA ASP A 23 19.46 -1.34 -14.06
C ASP A 23 20.43 -2.00 -13.06
N ASN A 24 20.71 -1.34 -11.94
CA ASN A 24 21.56 -1.85 -10.85
C ASN A 24 21.30 -1.13 -9.52
N SER A 25 21.80 -1.71 -8.43
CA SER A 25 21.61 -1.24 -7.05
C SER A 25 22.28 0.09 -6.72
N ASP A 26 23.35 0.48 -7.41
CA ASP A 26 24.00 1.78 -7.19
C ASP A 26 23.08 2.92 -7.66
N LEU A 27 22.44 2.75 -8.81
CA LEU A 27 21.46 3.70 -9.34
C LEU A 27 20.21 3.77 -8.45
N GLU A 28 19.80 2.64 -7.85
CA GLU A 28 18.66 2.58 -6.91
C GLU A 28 18.91 3.50 -5.71
N ASN A 29 20.07 3.38 -5.07
CA ASN A 29 20.42 4.17 -3.90
C ASN A 29 20.51 5.68 -4.20
N ILE A 30 20.96 6.05 -5.40
CA ILE A 30 21.09 7.46 -5.81
C ILE A 30 19.73 8.03 -6.23
N GLY A 31 18.92 7.25 -6.96
CA GLY A 31 17.66 7.70 -7.55
C GLY A 31 16.49 7.72 -6.57
N PHE A 32 16.41 6.75 -5.66
CA PHE A 32 15.26 6.60 -4.78
C PHE A 32 14.96 7.81 -3.88
N PRO A 33 15.96 8.53 -3.32
CA PRO A 33 15.70 9.76 -2.60
C PRO A 33 14.95 10.83 -3.43
N SER A 34 15.15 10.86 -4.74
CA SER A 34 14.40 11.75 -5.63
C SER A 34 12.95 11.28 -5.80
N VAL A 35 12.73 9.97 -5.96
CA VAL A 35 11.39 9.36 -6.03
C VAL A 35 10.58 9.68 -4.78
N ALA A 36 11.17 9.48 -3.60
CA ALA A 36 10.53 9.81 -2.33
C ALA A 36 10.13 11.30 -2.25
N LYS A 37 11.03 12.22 -2.68
CA LYS A 37 10.72 13.66 -2.73
C LYS A 37 9.56 13.99 -3.67
N TRP A 38 9.48 13.33 -4.83
CA TRP A 38 8.40 13.55 -5.80
C TRP A 38 7.06 13.08 -5.25
N VAL A 39 7.04 11.89 -4.65
CA VAL A 39 5.87 11.31 -4.00
C VAL A 39 5.39 12.19 -2.85
N ASP A 40 6.31 12.62 -1.98
CA ASP A 40 6.01 13.52 -0.87
C ASP A 40 5.36 14.82 -1.37
N HIS A 41 5.87 15.38 -2.48
CA HIS A 41 5.33 16.60 -3.06
C HIS A 41 3.89 16.43 -3.56
N VAL A 42 3.59 15.37 -4.31
CA VAL A 42 2.23 15.15 -4.82
C VAL A 42 1.24 14.81 -3.71
N VAL A 43 1.69 14.10 -2.67
CA VAL A 43 0.89 13.83 -1.47
C VAL A 43 0.53 15.11 -0.74
N GLN A 44 1.48 16.03 -0.59
CA GLN A 44 1.23 17.35 0.02
C GLN A 44 0.25 18.20 -0.79
N ARG A 45 0.16 17.99 -2.11
CA ARG A 45 -0.77 18.68 -3.01
C ARG A 45 -2.16 18.03 -3.05
N GLY A 46 -2.41 17.00 -2.25
CA GLY A 46 -3.72 16.37 -2.14
C GLY A 46 -4.06 15.46 -3.31
N VAL A 47 -3.10 14.63 -3.75
CA VAL A 47 -3.35 13.60 -4.76
C VAL A 47 -4.48 12.65 -4.33
N GLU A 48 -5.30 12.24 -5.29
CA GLU A 48 -6.42 11.32 -5.07
C GLU A 48 -6.09 9.91 -5.57
N ASN A 49 -5.35 9.79 -6.66
CA ASN A 49 -5.01 8.51 -7.26
C ASN A 49 -3.51 8.36 -7.39
N LEU A 50 -2.93 7.48 -6.59
CA LEU A 50 -1.49 7.23 -6.56
C LEU A 50 -1.20 5.82 -7.07
N CYS A 51 -0.39 5.72 -8.12
CA CYS A 51 0.13 4.45 -8.61
C CYS A 51 1.64 4.51 -8.70
N LEU A 52 2.32 3.67 -7.93
CA LEU A 52 3.77 3.59 -7.88
C LEU A 52 4.20 2.19 -8.27
N THR A 53 5.00 2.10 -9.32
CA THR A 53 5.63 0.84 -9.74
C THR A 53 7.13 1.00 -9.62
N LEU A 54 7.73 0.17 -8.79
CA LEU A 54 9.17 0.13 -8.61
C LEU A 54 9.69 -1.23 -9.05
N ILE A 55 10.68 -1.21 -9.94
CA ILE A 55 11.44 -2.38 -10.38
C ILE A 55 12.88 -2.14 -9.93
N ALA A 56 13.23 -2.73 -8.80
CA ALA A 56 14.53 -2.58 -8.16
C ALA A 56 15.00 -3.94 -7.64
N SER A 57 16.32 -4.10 -7.56
CA SER A 57 16.97 -5.25 -6.96
C SER A 57 17.04 -5.17 -5.43
N ILE A 58 16.93 -3.98 -4.84
CA ILE A 58 16.90 -3.77 -3.40
C ILE A 58 15.51 -3.38 -2.87
N ASP A 59 15.27 -3.78 -1.63
CA ASP A 59 14.08 -3.44 -0.86
C ASP A 59 13.96 -1.94 -0.57
N MET A 60 13.06 -1.26 -1.27
CA MET A 60 12.82 0.17 -1.07
C MET A 60 11.57 0.42 -0.22
N LYS A 61 11.74 1.25 0.81
CA LYS A 61 10.69 1.58 1.77
C LYS A 61 9.67 2.54 1.17
N LEU A 62 8.39 2.28 1.39
CA LEU A 62 7.32 3.18 1.02
C LEU A 62 7.51 4.57 1.67
N PRO A 63 7.37 5.69 0.92
CA PRO A 63 7.36 7.03 1.50
C PRO A 63 6.21 7.19 2.51
N ILE A 64 6.55 7.36 3.78
CA ILE A 64 5.59 7.25 4.90
C ILE A 64 4.49 8.32 4.87
N ARG A 65 4.72 9.45 4.18
CA ARG A 65 3.72 10.52 4.05
C ARG A 65 2.45 10.04 3.37
N ILE A 66 2.56 9.08 2.43
CA ILE A 66 1.41 8.47 1.75
C ILE A 66 0.38 8.03 2.80
N LEU A 67 0.83 7.40 3.90
CA LEU A 67 -0.02 6.79 4.93
C LEU A 67 -0.87 7.79 5.74
N SER A 68 -0.70 9.09 5.51
CA SER A 68 -1.46 10.16 6.14
C SER A 68 -2.23 11.04 5.15
N CYS A 69 -2.24 10.66 3.87
CA CYS A 69 -2.86 11.42 2.79
C CYS A 69 -4.39 11.31 2.85
N ARG A 70 -5.04 12.37 3.35
CA ARG A 70 -6.48 12.39 3.57
C ARG A 70 -7.31 12.44 2.29
N THR A 71 -6.72 12.86 1.17
CA THR A 71 -7.38 12.96 -0.14
C THR A 71 -7.25 11.68 -0.95
N LEU A 72 -6.42 10.74 -0.54
CA LEU A 72 -6.09 9.56 -1.33
C LEU A 72 -7.29 8.62 -1.42
N VAL A 73 -7.78 8.40 -2.63
CA VAL A 73 -8.91 7.54 -3.00
C VAL A 73 -8.44 6.18 -3.50
N THR A 74 -7.40 6.17 -4.33
CA THR A 74 -6.82 4.95 -4.88
C THR A 74 -5.32 4.90 -4.59
N LEU A 75 -4.87 3.78 -4.03
CA LEU A 75 -3.45 3.48 -3.84
C LEU A 75 -3.11 2.16 -4.53
N ASN A 76 -2.19 2.21 -5.49
CA ASN A 76 -1.63 1.05 -6.16
C ASN A 76 -0.11 1.04 -5.99
N LEU A 77 0.42 0.02 -5.36
CA LEU A 77 1.85 -0.16 -5.13
C LEU A 77 2.32 -1.47 -5.78
N PHE A 78 3.44 -1.39 -6.48
CA PHE A 78 4.19 -2.53 -6.97
C PHE A 78 5.65 -2.45 -6.53
N GLY A 79 6.17 -3.49 -5.87
CA GLY A 79 7.60 -3.60 -5.56
C GLY A 79 8.08 -2.79 -4.36
N PHE A 80 7.22 -2.55 -3.36
CA PHE A 80 7.56 -1.73 -2.18
C PHE A 80 7.54 -2.52 -0.88
N VAL A 81 8.48 -2.17 0.01
CA VAL A 81 8.44 -2.59 1.42
C VAL A 81 7.66 -1.56 2.24
N VAL A 82 6.54 -1.99 2.79
CA VAL A 82 5.65 -1.18 3.63
C VAL A 82 5.98 -1.49 5.09
N LYS A 83 6.87 -0.74 5.72
CA LYS A 83 7.27 -0.98 7.12
C LYS A 83 7.69 0.29 7.85
N GLY A 84 7.79 0.20 9.17
CA GLY A 84 8.30 1.29 10.01
C GLY A 84 7.28 2.43 10.20
N PHE A 85 5.99 2.11 10.12
CA PHE A 85 4.89 3.01 10.44
C PHE A 85 4.23 2.60 11.76
N SER A 86 3.74 3.59 12.51
CA SER A 86 3.03 3.38 13.77
C SER A 86 1.55 3.74 13.69
N SER A 87 1.12 4.37 12.59
CA SER A 87 -0.28 4.69 12.33
C SER A 87 -0.52 4.89 10.85
N VAL A 88 -1.72 4.56 10.40
CA VAL A 88 -2.23 4.83 9.05
C VAL A 88 -3.53 5.61 9.18
N ARG A 89 -3.67 6.66 8.38
CA ARG A 89 -4.86 7.52 8.32
C ARG A 89 -5.15 7.88 6.88
N LEU A 90 -5.93 7.03 6.23
CA LEU A 90 -6.34 7.14 4.83
C LEU A 90 -7.88 7.18 4.75
N PRO A 91 -8.52 8.22 5.32
CA PRO A 91 -9.98 8.27 5.50
C PRO A 91 -10.79 8.29 4.19
N SER A 92 -10.16 8.59 3.05
CA SER A 92 -10.81 8.63 1.74
C SER A 92 -10.48 7.43 0.85
N LEU A 93 -9.66 6.49 1.33
CA LEU A 93 -9.18 5.39 0.50
C LEU A 93 -10.29 4.36 0.28
N LYS A 94 -10.66 4.20 -0.99
CA LYS A 94 -11.65 3.23 -1.46
C LYS A 94 -11.00 2.01 -2.09
N VAL A 95 -9.85 2.19 -2.72
CA VAL A 95 -9.20 1.14 -3.50
C VAL A 95 -7.75 1.00 -3.06
N LEU A 96 -7.39 -0.19 -2.59
CA LEU A 96 -6.04 -0.56 -2.19
C LEU A 96 -5.56 -1.74 -3.02
N ARG A 97 -4.43 -1.56 -3.71
CA ARG A 97 -3.75 -2.64 -4.45
C ARG A 97 -2.30 -2.73 -4.06
N PHE A 98 -1.90 -3.87 -3.52
CA PHE A 98 -0.50 -4.25 -3.31
C PHE A 98 -0.16 -5.42 -4.22
N ASP A 99 0.92 -5.27 -4.96
CA ASP A 99 1.46 -6.32 -5.82
C ASP A 99 2.97 -6.40 -5.60
N THR A 100 3.46 -7.59 -5.30
CA THR A 100 4.89 -7.82 -5.02
C THR A 100 5.40 -6.85 -3.94
N CYS A 101 4.66 -6.79 -2.83
CA CYS A 101 4.96 -5.92 -1.70
C CYS A 101 5.32 -6.75 -0.46
N THR A 102 6.04 -6.13 0.46
CA THR A 102 6.46 -6.78 1.71
C THR A 102 6.05 -5.95 2.92
N LEU A 103 5.38 -6.56 3.89
CA LEU A 103 5.09 -5.99 5.22
C LEU A 103 6.00 -6.61 6.28
N GLN A 104 6.11 -5.97 7.45
CA GLN A 104 6.88 -6.59 8.54
C GLN A 104 6.21 -7.88 9.03
N ASN A 105 4.89 -7.82 9.29
CA ASN A 105 4.12 -8.92 9.85
C ASN A 105 2.61 -8.73 9.60
N ASN A 106 1.80 -9.67 10.09
CA ASN A 106 0.35 -9.63 9.97
C ASN A 106 -0.30 -8.41 10.68
N ARG A 107 0.31 -7.94 11.78
CA ARG A 107 -0.21 -6.78 12.54
C ARG A 107 -0.10 -5.49 11.74
N ASP A 108 0.98 -5.32 10.98
CA ASP A 108 1.16 -4.18 10.09
C ASP A 108 0.06 -4.14 9.01
N LEU A 109 -0.36 -5.29 8.48
CA LEU A 109 -1.48 -5.35 7.54
C LEU A 109 -2.79 -4.90 8.21
N VAL A 110 -3.10 -5.44 9.39
CA VAL A 110 -4.31 -5.08 10.14
C VAL A 110 -4.31 -3.59 10.48
N LEU A 111 -3.19 -3.05 10.97
CA LEU A 111 -3.01 -1.63 11.29
C LEU A 111 -3.20 -0.74 10.04
N PHE A 112 -2.72 -1.20 8.88
CA PHE A 112 -2.89 -0.47 7.63
C PHE A 112 -4.36 -0.41 7.23
N LEU A 113 -5.05 -1.55 7.27
CA LEU A 113 -6.45 -1.66 6.87
C LEU A 113 -7.40 -0.93 7.84
N ASP A 114 -7.10 -0.94 9.14
CA ASP A 114 -7.84 -0.17 10.15
C ASP A 114 -7.77 1.35 9.89
N GLY A 115 -6.68 1.81 9.29
CA GLY A 115 -6.52 3.20 8.83
C GLY A 115 -7.37 3.59 7.60
N CYS A 116 -8.12 2.64 7.01
CA CYS A 116 -8.86 2.80 5.74
C CYS A 116 -10.37 2.50 5.93
N PRO A 117 -11.11 3.34 6.67
CA PRO A 117 -12.46 3.01 7.16
C PRO A 117 -13.55 2.88 6.08
N ILE A 118 -13.30 3.37 4.86
CA ILE A 118 -14.25 3.33 3.75
C ILE A 118 -13.76 2.47 2.58
N LEU A 119 -12.81 1.57 2.83
CA LEU A 119 -12.25 0.70 1.80
C LEU A 119 -13.34 -0.16 1.14
N GLU A 120 -13.44 -0.09 -0.18
CA GLU A 120 -14.45 -0.77 -1.00
C GLU A 120 -13.84 -1.94 -1.79
N ASP A 121 -12.58 -1.81 -2.22
CA ASP A 121 -11.86 -2.77 -3.08
C ASP A 121 -10.45 -3.03 -2.54
N LEU A 122 -10.20 -4.27 -2.12
CA LEU A 122 -8.91 -4.77 -1.62
C LEU A 122 -8.31 -5.79 -2.59
N ASP A 123 -7.09 -5.53 -3.04
CA ASP A 123 -6.35 -6.43 -3.92
C ASP A 123 -4.91 -6.63 -3.40
N LEU A 124 -4.60 -7.82 -2.90
CA LEU A 124 -3.29 -8.19 -2.38
C LEU A 124 -2.79 -9.39 -3.19
N HIS A 125 -2.01 -9.15 -4.23
CA HIS A 125 -1.63 -10.20 -5.18
C HIS A 125 -0.51 -11.08 -4.64
N THR A 126 0.69 -10.49 -4.52
CA THR A 126 1.90 -11.11 -3.96
C THR A 126 2.32 -10.27 -2.76
N LEU A 127 1.94 -10.71 -1.56
CA LEU A 127 2.22 -10.00 -0.32
C LEU A 127 3.01 -10.90 0.61
N GLU A 128 4.25 -10.49 0.88
CA GLU A 128 5.19 -11.20 1.75
C GLU A 128 5.28 -10.55 3.13
N PHE A 129 5.69 -11.35 4.12
CA PHE A 129 5.91 -10.90 5.49
C PHE A 129 7.33 -11.24 5.92
N VAL A 130 8.04 -10.26 6.48
CA VAL A 130 9.42 -10.46 6.98
C VAL A 130 9.45 -11.44 8.15
N SER A 131 8.42 -11.41 9.01
CA SER A 131 8.28 -12.31 10.15
C SER A 131 6.84 -12.80 10.30
N GLU A 132 6.70 -14.07 10.67
CA GLU A 132 5.43 -14.65 11.10
C GLU A 132 5.15 -14.25 12.54
N ASP A 133 4.38 -13.16 12.74
CA ASP A 133 3.74 -12.91 14.04
C ASP A 133 2.32 -13.46 14.00
N SER A 134 1.97 -14.24 15.02
CA SER A 134 0.57 -14.65 15.21
C SER A 134 -0.26 -13.44 15.64
N LEU A 135 -1.33 -13.17 14.91
CA LEU A 135 -2.36 -12.24 15.37
C LEU A 135 -3.02 -12.83 16.61
N THR A 136 -3.21 -11.99 17.62
CA THR A 136 -4.10 -12.36 18.73
C THR A 136 -5.54 -12.37 18.23
N TYR A 137 -6.38 -13.19 18.85
CA TYR A 137 -7.82 -13.24 18.56
C TYR A 137 -8.49 -11.85 18.61
N GLN A 138 -8.00 -10.98 19.51
CA GLN A 138 -8.54 -9.63 19.68
C GLN A 138 -8.17 -8.70 18.52
N GLU A 139 -6.95 -8.81 17.97
CA GLU A 139 -6.51 -8.06 16.79
C GLU A 139 -7.30 -8.46 15.54
N CYS A 140 -7.61 -9.76 15.40
CA CYS A 140 -8.48 -10.23 14.33
C CYS A 140 -9.89 -9.65 14.43
N LYS A 141 -10.45 -9.58 15.65
CA LYS A 141 -11.81 -9.06 15.90
C LYS A 141 -11.94 -7.54 15.73
N SER A 142 -10.88 -6.77 15.94
CA SER A 142 -10.97 -5.31 15.84
C SER A 142 -11.11 -4.82 14.40
N LEU A 143 -10.68 -5.60 13.41
CA LEU A 143 -10.72 -5.16 12.02
C LEU A 143 -12.15 -5.23 11.47
N SER A 144 -12.74 -4.06 11.18
CA SER A 144 -14.07 -3.97 10.56
C SER A 144 -13.98 -3.29 9.20
N LEU A 145 -14.13 -4.07 8.13
CA LEU A 145 -14.13 -3.58 6.75
C LEU A 145 -15.57 -3.48 6.21
N SER A 146 -16.40 -2.69 6.89
CA SER A 146 -17.85 -2.63 6.65
C SER A 146 -18.29 -2.19 5.24
N LYS A 147 -17.41 -1.50 4.50
CA LYS A 147 -17.65 -1.03 3.12
C LYS A 147 -17.02 -1.92 2.06
N LEU A 148 -16.28 -2.96 2.46
CA LEU A 148 -15.55 -3.80 1.52
C LEU A 148 -16.52 -4.66 0.72
N THR A 149 -16.48 -4.50 -0.59
CA THR A 149 -17.30 -5.25 -1.56
C THR A 149 -16.46 -6.25 -2.35
N LYS A 150 -15.16 -5.99 -2.49
CA LYS A 150 -14.25 -6.84 -3.25
C LYS A 150 -12.98 -7.12 -2.46
N ALA A 151 -12.60 -8.39 -2.40
CA ALA A 151 -11.35 -8.83 -1.79
C ALA A 151 -10.69 -9.89 -2.68
N ARG A 152 -9.50 -9.60 -3.18
CA ARG A 152 -8.69 -10.52 -3.97
C ARG A 152 -7.34 -10.70 -3.29
N MET A 153 -7.04 -11.92 -2.89
CA MET A 153 -5.83 -12.31 -2.15
C MET A 153 -5.31 -13.68 -2.63
N PRO A 154 -4.89 -13.80 -3.91
CA PRO A 154 -4.53 -15.08 -4.50
C PRO A 154 -3.20 -15.66 -4.02
N TRP A 155 -2.21 -14.88 -3.56
CA TRP A 155 -0.94 -15.44 -3.11
C TRP A 155 -0.48 -14.85 -1.78
N VAL A 156 -1.43 -14.63 -0.88
CA VAL A 156 -1.15 -14.13 0.47
C VAL A 156 -1.04 -15.31 1.44
N SER A 157 0.11 -15.45 2.08
CA SER A 157 0.38 -16.53 3.05
C SER A 157 -0.05 -16.20 4.49
N CYS A 158 -0.88 -15.18 4.71
CA CYS A 158 -1.22 -14.73 6.06
C CYS A 158 -2.44 -15.40 6.68
N HIS A 159 -2.44 -15.41 8.02
CA HIS A 159 -3.65 -15.55 8.82
C HIS A 159 -4.46 -14.24 8.77
N PHE A 160 -5.07 -13.94 7.62
CA PHE A 160 -5.98 -12.81 7.50
C PHE A 160 -7.23 -13.03 8.35
N PRO A 161 -7.75 -12.02 9.09
CA PRO A 161 -9.01 -12.15 9.81
C PRO A 161 -10.17 -12.24 8.83
N LEU A 162 -10.50 -13.46 8.40
CA LEU A 162 -11.53 -13.72 7.39
C LEU A 162 -12.91 -13.21 7.82
N GLU A 163 -13.15 -13.06 9.12
CA GLU A 163 -14.36 -12.42 9.66
C GLU A 163 -14.53 -10.98 9.16
N ALA A 164 -13.45 -10.26 8.82
CA ALA A 164 -13.53 -8.92 8.26
C ALA A 164 -14.07 -8.91 6.81
N LEU A 165 -14.12 -10.06 6.14
CA LEU A 165 -14.55 -10.20 4.75
C LEU A 165 -16.01 -10.65 4.60
N TYR A 166 -16.78 -10.70 5.69
CA TYR A 166 -18.13 -11.29 5.70
C TYR A 166 -19.15 -10.64 4.74
N ASN A 167 -18.92 -9.40 4.30
CA ASN A 167 -19.84 -8.64 3.44
C ASN A 167 -19.44 -8.58 1.95
N VAL A 168 -18.33 -9.20 1.56
CA VAL A 168 -17.84 -9.02 0.18
C VAL A 168 -18.73 -9.71 -0.84
N GLU A 169 -18.95 -9.04 -1.97
CA GLU A 169 -19.68 -9.56 -3.13
C GLU A 169 -18.75 -10.35 -4.06
N GLU A 170 -17.47 -10.00 -4.09
CA GLU A 170 -16.43 -10.64 -4.89
C GLU A 170 -15.27 -11.07 -3.97
N LEU A 171 -15.08 -12.37 -3.81
CA LEU A 171 -14.01 -12.94 -2.99
C LEU A 171 -13.14 -13.90 -3.81
N HIS A 172 -11.85 -13.62 -3.87
CA HIS A 172 -10.86 -14.53 -4.40
C HIS A 172 -9.76 -14.74 -3.36
N LEU A 173 -9.66 -15.95 -2.82
CA LEU A 173 -8.65 -16.32 -1.83
C LEU A 173 -7.96 -17.60 -2.30
N GLN A 174 -6.65 -17.69 -2.07
CA GLN A 174 -5.95 -18.96 -2.08
C GLN A 174 -5.64 -19.36 -0.65
N ILE A 175 -6.15 -20.51 -0.24
CA ILE A 175 -5.83 -21.10 1.06
C ILE A 175 -4.73 -22.12 0.81
N ASN A 176 -3.50 -21.79 1.23
CA ASN A 176 -2.43 -22.78 1.25
C ASN A 176 -2.75 -23.79 2.37
N LYS A 177 -2.84 -25.08 2.02
CA LYS A 177 -2.97 -26.15 3.03
C LYS A 177 -1.70 -26.18 3.87
N VAL A 178 -1.84 -26.00 5.18
CA VAL A 178 -0.84 -26.34 6.19
C VAL A 178 -0.76 -27.86 6.30
#